data_AF-A0A3L7P3R2-F1
#
_entry.id   AF-A0A3L7P3R2-F1
#
_cell.length_a   1.000
_cell.length_b   1.000
_cell.length_c   1.000
_cell.angle_alpha   90.00
_cell.angle_beta   90.00
_cell.angle_gamma   90.00
#
_symmetry.space_group_name_H-M   'P 1'
#
loop_
_entity.id
_entity.type
_entity.pdbx_description
1 polymer ?
#
loop_
_entity_poly.entity_id
_entity_poly.type
_entity_poly.pdbx_seq_one_letter_code
_entity_poly.pdbx_strand_id
1 'polypeptide(L)'
;MAANLMLIYKLKPGISPADFEDWVRSTDYPAMRGLQRVKSFTTYRATGRLIGEGPLSMDYIEVFEIPDFAGFVEEDLSGTTVQSIMVQFMGFAEAPQFVLVNEVK
;
A
#
# COMPACT_ATOMS: atom_id res chain seq x y z
N MET A 1 6.61 13.51 14.46
CA MET A 1 7.57 12.61 13.78
C MET A 1 6.95 12.23 12.45
N ALA A 2 7.68 12.28 11.34
CA ALA A 2 7.14 11.86 10.05
C ALA A 2 7.24 10.33 9.98
N ALA A 3 6.10 9.65 10.11
CA ALA A 3 6.02 8.20 9.93
C ALA A 3 5.68 7.92 8.47
N ASN A 4 6.52 7.12 7.81
CA ASN A 4 6.16 6.52 6.53
C ASN A 4 5.29 5.30 6.80
N LEU A 5 4.44 4.96 5.84
CA LEU A 5 3.55 3.80 5.92
C LEU A 5 3.99 2.77 4.87
N MET A 6 4.15 1.53 5.30
CA MET A 6 4.39 0.40 4.41
C MET A 6 3.28 -0.64 4.57
N LEU A 7 2.70 -1.09 3.46
CA LEU A 7 1.79 -2.24 3.48
C LEU A 7 2.49 -3.45 2.88
N ILE A 8 2.32 -4.60 3.52
CA ILE A 8 2.92 -5.87 3.09
C ILE A 8 1.82 -6.91 3.09
N TYR A 9 1.63 -7.58 1.95
CA TYR A 9 0.52 -8.52 1.80
C TYR A 9 0.75 -9.54 0.68
N LYS A 10 -0.07 -10.58 0.73
CA LYS A 10 -0.33 -11.48 -0.40
C LYS A 10 -1.64 -11.10 -1.09
N LEU A 11 -1.81 -11.50 -2.33
CA LEU A 11 -3.12 -11.48 -2.96
C LEU A 11 -3.96 -12.66 -2.47
N LYS A 12 -5.27 -12.45 -2.32
CA LYS A 12 -6.20 -13.53 -2.01
C LYS A 12 -6.18 -14.62 -3.09
N PRO A 13 -6.49 -15.87 -2.73
CA PRO A 13 -6.64 -16.95 -3.70
C PRO A 13 -7.60 -16.58 -4.83
N GLY A 14 -7.18 -16.80 -6.08
CA GLY A 14 -7.99 -16.55 -7.27
C GLY A 14 -7.92 -15.11 -7.83
N ILE A 15 -7.25 -14.18 -7.13
CA ILE A 15 -6.99 -12.85 -7.67
C ILE A 15 -5.81 -12.92 -8.66
N SER A 16 -6.03 -12.41 -9.87
CA SER A 16 -4.98 -12.26 -10.88
C SER A 16 -4.05 -11.10 -10.51
N PRO A 17 -2.71 -11.30 -10.54
CA PRO A 17 -1.76 -10.19 -10.44
C PRO A 17 -2.01 -9.10 -11.48
N ALA A 18 -2.41 -9.46 -12.71
CA ALA A 18 -2.65 -8.48 -13.78
C ALA A 18 -3.84 -7.57 -13.43
N ASP A 19 -4.95 -8.16 -12.97
CA ASP A 19 -6.16 -7.41 -12.60
C ASP A 19 -5.88 -6.47 -11.41
N PHE A 20 -5.13 -6.97 -10.43
CA PHE A 20 -4.69 -6.16 -9.29
C PHE A 20 -3.79 -5.00 -9.73
N GLU A 21 -2.79 -5.27 -10.55
CA GLU A 21 -1.86 -4.24 -11.03
C GLU A 21 -2.55 -3.21 -11.93
N ASP A 22 -3.54 -3.61 -12.72
CA ASP A 22 -4.37 -2.69 -13.51
C ASP A 22 -5.24 -1.81 -12.61
N TRP A 23 -5.81 -2.36 -11.53
CA TRP A 23 -6.50 -1.57 -10.52
C TRP A 23 -5.55 -0.58 -9.83
N VAL A 24 -4.34 -1.01 -9.47
CA VAL A 24 -3.32 -0.13 -8.88
C VAL A 24 -3.04 1.07 -9.79
N ARG A 25 -2.79 0.82 -11.08
CA ARG A 25 -2.46 1.88 -12.05
C ARG A 25 -3.63 2.81 -12.34
N SER A 26 -4.84 2.27 -12.47
CA SER A 26 -6.02 3.00 -12.96
C SER A 26 -6.84 3.67 -11.85
N THR A 27 -6.78 3.15 -10.63
CA THR A 27 -7.68 3.53 -9.52
C THR A 27 -6.91 3.95 -8.28
N ASP A 28 -6.05 3.09 -7.75
CA ASP A 28 -5.36 3.33 -6.48
C ASP A 28 -4.36 4.49 -6.57
N TYR A 29 -3.46 4.45 -7.55
CA TYR A 29 -2.48 5.51 -7.78
C TYR A 29 -3.12 6.88 -7.97
N PRO A 30 -4.10 7.09 -8.87
CA PRO A 30 -4.76 8.40 -9.00
C PRO A 30 -5.44 8.87 -7.70
N ALA A 31 -6.08 7.97 -6.96
CA ALA A 31 -6.80 8.32 -5.75
C ALA A 31 -5.85 8.70 -4.60
N MET A 32 -4.89 7.83 -4.26
CA MET A 32 -3.96 8.04 -3.16
C MET A 32 -2.99 9.19 -3.42
N ARG A 33 -2.47 9.32 -4.66
CA ARG A 33 -1.58 10.43 -5.02
C ARG A 33 -2.33 11.76 -5.17
N GLY A 34 -3.66 11.74 -5.20
CA GLY A 34 -4.50 12.94 -5.17
C GLY A 34 -4.68 13.53 -3.77
N LEU A 35 -4.31 12.81 -2.71
CA LEU A 35 -4.43 13.28 -1.33
C LEU A 35 -3.33 14.30 -1.01
N GLN A 36 -3.70 15.42 -0.40
CA GLN A 36 -2.78 16.53 -0.11
C GLN A 36 -1.55 16.11 0.71
N ARG A 37 -1.72 15.15 1.63
CA ARG A 37 -0.66 14.72 2.55
C ARG A 37 0.19 13.56 2.05
N VAL A 38 -0.19 12.93 0.94
CA VAL A 38 0.60 11.85 0.32
C VAL A 38 1.63 12.47 -0.60
N LYS A 39 2.89 12.51 -0.15
CA LYS A 39 4.00 13.06 -0.95
C LYS A 39 4.41 12.09 -2.06
N SER A 40 4.49 10.81 -1.73
CA SER A 40 4.74 9.75 -2.71
C SER A 40 4.07 8.45 -2.31
N PHE A 41 3.69 7.66 -3.31
CA PHE A 41 3.10 6.33 -3.14
C PHE A 41 3.52 5.43 -4.29
N THR A 42 4.14 4.29 -3.97
CA THR A 42 4.58 3.28 -4.93
C THR A 42 4.26 1.87 -4.46
N THR A 43 3.73 1.05 -5.35
CA THR A 43 3.51 -0.38 -5.17
C THR A 43 4.59 -1.17 -5.89
N TYR A 44 5.24 -2.08 -5.19
CA TYR A 44 6.28 -2.98 -5.69
C TYR A 44 5.77 -4.41 -5.67
N ARG A 45 5.91 -5.11 -6.81
CA ARG A 45 5.73 -6.56 -6.87
C ARG A 45 7.01 -7.25 -6.41
N ALA A 46 6.88 -8.18 -5.47
CA ALA A 46 7.98 -9.00 -5.03
C ALA A 46 8.25 -10.11 -6.07
N THR A 47 9.45 -10.14 -6.66
CA THR A 47 9.76 -11.02 -7.80
C THR A 47 10.60 -12.23 -7.44
N GLY A 48 11.26 -12.23 -6.28
CA GLY A 48 12.08 -13.32 -5.82
C GLY A 48 12.98 -12.93 -4.66
N ARG A 49 13.71 -13.91 -4.14
CA ARG A 49 14.77 -13.70 -3.14
C ARG A 49 16.07 -13.40 -3.85
N LEU A 50 16.86 -12.47 -3.32
CA LEU A 50 18.24 -12.26 -3.79
C LEU A 50 19.17 -13.39 -3.30
N ILE A 51 18.96 -13.86 -2.07
CA ILE A 51 19.74 -14.93 -1.43
C ILE A 51 18.78 -15.97 -0.85
N GLY A 52 19.10 -17.26 -1.07
CA GLY A 52 18.31 -18.40 -0.60
C GLY A 52 17.18 -18.81 -1.54
N GLU A 53 16.50 -19.91 -1.19
CA GLU A 53 15.44 -20.52 -1.99
C GLU A 53 14.10 -20.52 -1.24
N GLY A 54 12.99 -20.71 -1.96
CA GLY A 54 11.64 -20.86 -1.41
C GLY A 54 10.70 -19.67 -1.64
N PRO A 55 9.40 -19.85 -1.34
CA PRO A 55 8.37 -18.86 -1.62
C PRO A 55 8.54 -17.58 -0.79
N LEU A 56 8.08 -16.45 -1.32
CA LEU A 56 8.02 -15.20 -0.57
C LEU A 56 6.84 -15.22 0.41
N SER A 57 7.01 -14.52 1.53
CA SER A 57 5.95 -14.30 2.52
C SER A 57 4.96 -13.22 2.09
N MET A 58 5.24 -12.52 1.00
CA MET A 58 4.46 -11.41 0.44
C MET A 58 4.55 -11.41 -1.07
N ASP A 59 3.52 -10.89 -1.71
CA ASP A 59 3.47 -10.69 -3.16
C ASP A 59 3.73 -9.23 -3.53
N TYR A 60 3.32 -8.30 -2.65
CA TYR A 60 3.44 -6.86 -2.87
C TYR A 60 3.88 -6.10 -1.62
N ILE A 61 4.52 -4.96 -1.87
CA ILE A 61 4.89 -3.96 -0.87
C ILE A 61 4.44 -2.60 -1.38
N GLU A 62 3.65 -1.89 -0.58
CA GLU A 62 3.31 -0.49 -0.82
C GLU A 62 4.14 0.39 0.08
N VAL A 63 4.64 1.49 -0.47
CA VAL A 63 5.45 2.47 0.27
C VAL A 63 4.84 3.84 0.09
N PHE A 64 4.39 4.42 1.20
CA PHE A 64 3.87 5.77 1.30
C PHE A 64 4.85 6.66 2.04
N GLU A 65 5.09 7.84 1.48
CA GLU A 65 5.72 8.95 2.16
C GLU A 65 4.66 9.97 2.55
N ILE A 66 4.46 10.18 3.85
CA ILE A 66 3.40 11.02 4.40
C ILE A 66 4.03 11.98 5.42
N PRO A 67 4.48 13.18 5.00
CA PRO A 67 5.17 14.12 5.89
C PRO A 67 4.33 14.56 7.09
N ASP A 68 3.02 14.71 6.90
CA ASP A 68 2.04 15.01 7.94
C ASP A 68 1.17 13.77 8.24
N PHE A 69 1.77 12.79 8.92
CA PHE A 69 1.06 11.54 9.23
C PHE A 69 -0.09 11.75 10.23
N ALA A 70 0.03 12.72 11.16
CA ALA A 70 -1.03 13.02 12.11
C ALA A 70 -2.27 13.56 11.38
N GLY A 71 -2.10 14.57 10.52
CA GLY A 71 -3.19 15.08 9.70
C GLY A 71 -3.75 14.05 8.73
N PHE A 72 -2.93 13.13 8.21
CA PHE A 72 -3.42 12.03 7.38
C PHE A 72 -4.37 11.11 8.16
N VAL A 73 -4.04 10.75 9.40
CA VAL A 73 -4.89 9.92 10.26
C VAL A 73 -6.17 10.67 10.67
N GLU A 74 -6.07 11.94 11.04
CA GLU A 74 -7.19 12.71 11.54
C GLU A 74 -8.18 13.12 10.44
N GLU A 75 -7.68 13.50 9.26
CA GLU A 75 -8.50 14.11 8.22
C GLU A 75 -8.70 13.23 6.98
N ASP A 76 -7.63 12.58 6.50
CA ASP A 76 -7.68 11.86 5.22
C ASP A 76 -8.21 10.43 5.39
N LEU A 77 -7.83 9.74 6.47
CA LEU A 77 -8.15 8.32 6.70
C LEU A 77 -9.66 8.07 6.81
N SER A 78 -10.40 9.01 7.38
CA SER A 78 -11.87 8.95 7.47
C SER A 78 -12.58 9.46 6.20
N GLY A 79 -11.82 10.04 5.26
CA GLY A 79 -12.32 10.58 4.01
C GLY A 79 -12.87 9.51 3.06
N THR A 80 -13.87 9.89 2.27
CA THR A 80 -14.57 8.99 1.33
C THR A 80 -13.61 8.34 0.33
N THR A 81 -12.61 9.07 -0.15
CA THR A 81 -11.57 8.55 -1.05
C THR A 81 -10.81 7.38 -0.42
N VAL A 82 -10.27 7.57 0.80
CA VAL A 82 -9.48 6.53 1.48
C VAL A 82 -10.34 5.34 1.85
N GLN A 83 -11.56 5.57 2.37
CA GLN A 83 -12.47 4.49 2.71
C GLN A 83 -12.87 3.66 1.48
N SER A 84 -13.14 4.31 0.34
CA SER A 84 -13.50 3.60 -0.91
C SER A 84 -12.35 2.73 -1.42
N ILE A 85 -11.12 3.26 -1.43
CA ILE A 85 -9.94 2.51 -1.84
C ILE A 85 -9.64 1.38 -0.85
N MET A 86 -9.75 1.62 0.46
CA MET A 86 -9.52 0.59 1.48
C MET A 86 -10.48 -0.59 1.32
N VAL A 87 -11.75 -0.35 1.03
CA VAL A 87 -12.73 -1.43 0.77
C VAL A 87 -12.32 -2.27 -0.43
N GLN A 88 -11.93 -1.63 -1.54
CA GLN A 88 -11.49 -2.33 -2.76
C GLN A 88 -10.19 -3.11 -2.51
N PHE A 89 -9.21 -2.47 -1.88
CA PHE A 89 -7.94 -3.05 -1.49
C PHE A 89 -8.12 -4.31 -0.62
N MET A 90 -8.98 -4.24 0.40
CA MET A 90 -9.32 -5.40 1.25
C MET A 90 -10.04 -6.51 0.48
N GLY A 91 -10.57 -6.23 -0.71
CA GLY A 91 -11.04 -7.23 -1.67
C GLY A 91 -9.90 -8.04 -2.29
N PHE A 92 -8.76 -7.41 -2.57
CA PHE A 92 -7.58 -8.02 -3.19
C PHE A 92 -6.60 -8.66 -2.19
N ALA A 93 -6.35 -8.00 -1.06
CA ALA A 93 -5.28 -8.37 -0.14
C ALA A 93 -5.69 -9.45 0.88
N GLU A 94 -4.83 -10.44 1.06
CA GLU A 94 -4.89 -11.44 2.12
C GLU A 94 -4.04 -11.00 3.31
N ALA A 95 -4.69 -10.84 4.47
CA ALA A 95 -4.07 -10.49 5.75
C ALA A 95 -3.01 -9.36 5.66
N PRO A 96 -3.35 -8.18 5.12
CA PRO A 96 -2.38 -7.10 4.95
C PRO A 96 -1.85 -6.59 6.29
N GLN A 97 -0.54 -6.36 6.35
CA GLN A 97 0.12 -5.71 7.47
C GLN A 97 0.29 -4.22 7.15
N PHE A 98 -0.10 -3.36 8.09
CA PHE A 98 0.09 -1.91 8.00
C PHE A 98 1.20 -1.51 8.98
N VAL A 99 2.35 -1.12 8.46
CA VAL A 99 3.57 -0.91 9.25
C VAL A 99 3.97 0.55 9.19
N LEU A 100 4.03 1.19 10.36
CA LEU A 100 4.58 2.53 10.51
C LEU A 100 6.09 2.43 10.68
N VAL A 101 6.84 3.18 9.87
CA VAL A 101 8.29 3.15 9.86
C VAL A 101 8.86 4.57 9.90
N ASN A 102 10.07 4.70 10.43
CA ASN A 102 10.84 5.94 10.42
C ASN A 102 12.19 5.71 9.74
N GLU A 103 12.69 6.74 9.08
CA GLU A 103 14.09 6.78 8.65
C GLU A 103 15.00 6.75 9.89
N VAL A 104 16.01 5.88 9.88
CA VAL A 104 17.09 5.89 10.87
C VAL A 104 18.07 6.99 10.47
N LYS A 105 18.30 7.96 11.36
CA LYS A 105 19.22 9.09 11.15
C LYS A 105 20.47 8.94 12.00
#